data_AF-A0A7J9YSJ6-F1
#
_entry.id   AF-A0A7J9YSJ6-F1
#
_cell.length_a   1.000
_cell.length_b   1.000
_cell.length_c   1.000
_cell.angle_alpha   90.00
_cell.angle_beta   90.00
_cell.angle_gamma   90.00
#
_symmetry.space_group_name_H-M   'P 1'
#
loop_
_entity.id
_entity.type
_entity.pdbx_description
1 polymer ?
#
loop_
_entity_poly.entity_id
_entity_poly.type
_entity_poly.pdbx_seq_one_letter_code
_entity_poly.pdbx_strand_id
1 'polypeptide(L)'
;LLADVGKAAGANSMMRELGGVFGIAVVVAVFAGAGGYASAAAFADGFAPAVGVAAGLSLLGAIIASALPRRDAVGRPLVGEPEPAVEGG
;
A
#
# COMPACT_ATOMS: atom_id res chain seq x y z
N LEU A 1 12.54 -20.95 9.54
CA LEU A 1 11.56 -20.19 10.35
C LEU A 1 11.93 -18.71 10.50
N LEU A 2 12.83 -18.27 11.39
CA LEU A 2 13.19 -16.83 11.49
C LEU A 2 13.74 -16.27 10.17
N ALA A 3 14.59 -17.05 9.48
CA ALA A 3 15.11 -16.68 8.18
C ALA A 3 14.03 -16.55 7.08
N ASP A 4 12.93 -17.31 7.17
CA ASP A 4 11.84 -17.27 6.17
C ASP A 4 10.86 -16.14 6.47
N VAL A 5 10.61 -15.87 7.76
CA VAL A 5 9.87 -14.68 8.22
C VAL A 5 10.62 -13.39 7.82
N GLY A 6 11.94 -13.36 7.97
CA GLY A 6 12.76 -12.22 7.54
C GLY A 6 12.68 -11.96 6.03
N LYS A 7 12.76 -13.02 5.21
CA LYS A 7 12.56 -12.92 3.74
C LYS A 7 11.16 -12.43 3.39
N ALA A 8 10.12 -12.97 4.03
CA ALA A 8 8.74 -12.59 3.77
C ALA A 8 8.45 -11.13 4.18
N ALA A 9 8.96 -10.69 5.32
CA ALA A 9 8.81 -9.31 5.79
C ALA A 9 9.52 -8.33 4.84
N GLY A 10 10.75 -8.64 4.42
CA GLY A 10 11.48 -7.83 3.44
C GLY A 10 10.75 -7.71 2.10
N ALA A 11 10.24 -8.83 1.57
CA ALA A 11 9.46 -8.84 0.33
C ALA A 11 8.17 -8.00 0.45
N ASN A 12 7.46 -8.08 1.58
CA ASN A 12 6.25 -7.29 1.79
C ASN A 12 6.52 -5.79 1.91
N SER A 13 7.58 -5.40 2.63
CA SER A 13 7.99 -3.98 2.73
C SER A 13 8.37 -3.43 1.35
N MET A 14 9.20 -4.16 0.60
CA MET A 14 9.60 -3.77 -0.75
C MET A 14 8.40 -3.64 -1.69
N MET A 15 7.44 -4.57 -1.64
CA MET A 15 6.22 -4.47 -2.45
C MET A 15 5.37 -3.25 -2.10
N ARG A 16 5.32 -2.84 -0.81
CA ARG A 16 4.60 -1.62 -0.39
C ARG A 16 5.28 -0.36 -0.90
N GLU A 17 6.61 -0.28 -0.79
CA GLU A 17 7.39 0.85 -1.31
C GLU A 17 7.29 0.94 -2.84
N LEU A 18 7.51 -0.18 -3.54
CA LEU A 18 7.39 -0.26 -4.98
C LEU A 18 5.98 0.09 -5.45
N GLY A 19 4.95 -0.44 -4.80
CA GLY A 19 3.55 -0.16 -5.12
C GLY A 19 3.20 1.31 -4.95
N GLY A 20 3.73 1.97 -3.92
CA GLY A 20 3.54 3.41 -3.70
C GLY A 20 4.15 4.26 -4.82
N VAL A 21 5.41 4.00 -5.19
CA VAL A 21 6.09 4.72 -6.27
C VAL A 21 5.45 4.45 -7.62
N PHE A 22 5.13 3.19 -7.91
CA PHE A 22 4.46 2.78 -9.14
C PHE A 22 3.09 3.45 -9.29
N GLY A 23 2.29 3.49 -8.21
CA GLY A 23 0.99 4.15 -8.22
C GLY A 23 1.08 5.63 -8.56
N ILE A 24 2.01 6.36 -7.93
CA ILE A 24 2.25 7.78 -8.24
C ILE A 24 2.68 7.95 -9.71
N ALA A 25 3.61 7.12 -10.19
CA ALA A 25 4.11 7.18 -11.56
C ALA A 25 2.99 7.00 -12.59
N VAL A 26 2.08 6.04 -12.38
CA VAL A 26 0.93 5.81 -13.27
C VAL A 26 -0.01 7.01 -13.29
N VAL A 27 -0.39 7.53 -12.12
CA VAL A 27 -1.32 8.68 -12.03
C VAL A 27 -0.71 9.92 -12.69
N VAL A 28 0.58 10.19 -12.45
CA VAL A 28 1.30 11.30 -13.09
C VAL A 28 1.39 11.13 -14.60
N ALA A 29 1.69 9.92 -15.08
CA ALA A 29 1.77 9.63 -16.52
C ALA A 29 0.42 9.86 -17.22
N VAL A 30 -0.68 9.42 -16.60
CA VAL A 30 -2.04 9.64 -17.14
C VAL A 30 -2.39 11.12 -17.16
N PHE A 31 -2.14 11.84 -16.07
CA PHE A 31 -2.37 13.29 -16.01
C PHE A 31 -1.57 14.03 -17.09
N ALA A 32 -0.28 13.74 -17.21
CA ALA A 32 0.61 14.40 -18.17
C ALA A 32 0.28 14.07 -19.63
N GLY A 33 -0.31 12.89 -19.89
CA GLY A 33 -0.74 12.49 -21.24
C GLY A 33 -2.08 13.09 -21.68
N ALA A 34 -2.99 13.37 -20.73
CA ALA A 34 -4.35 13.85 -21.03
C ALA A 34 -4.57 15.34 -20.76
N GLY A 35 -3.72 15.97 -19.93
CA GLY A 35 -3.93 17.34 -19.48
C GLY A 35 -2.64 18.12 -19.23
N GLY A 36 -2.75 19.17 -18.44
CA GLY A 36 -1.61 20.03 -18.11
C GLY A 36 -2.00 21.25 -17.29
N TYR A 37 -1.03 22.10 -17.00
CA TYR A 37 -1.20 23.24 -16.09
C TYR A 37 -1.53 24.56 -16.80
N ALA A 38 -1.80 24.54 -18.10
CA ALA A 38 -2.01 25.75 -18.90
C ALA A 38 -3.33 26.48 -18.61
N SER A 39 -4.36 25.75 -18.15
CA SER A 39 -5.67 26.30 -17.79
C SER A 39 -6.42 25.36 -16.84
N ALA A 40 -7.50 25.85 -16.23
CA ALA A 40 -8.36 25.04 -15.37
C ALA A 40 -9.00 23.86 -16.14
N ALA A 41 -9.36 24.07 -17.42
CA ALA A 41 -9.90 23.01 -18.28
C ALA A 41 -8.84 21.93 -18.54
N ALA A 42 -7.63 22.33 -18.97
CA ALA A 42 -6.54 21.40 -19.22
C ALA A 42 -6.13 20.61 -17.96
N PHE A 43 -6.23 21.22 -16.77
CA PHE A 43 -6.00 20.51 -15.51
C PHE A 43 -7.10 19.47 -15.26
N ALA A 44 -8.37 19.82 -15.43
CA ALA A 44 -9.49 18.90 -15.24
C ALA A 44 -9.44 17.73 -16.23
N ASP A 45 -9.07 17.99 -17.48
CA ASP A 45 -8.88 16.98 -18.54
C ASP A 45 -7.80 15.95 -18.17
N GLY A 46 -6.76 16.34 -17.43
CA GLY A 46 -5.75 15.42 -16.89
C GLY A 46 -6.16 14.77 -15.57
N PHE A 47 -6.81 15.52 -14.68
CA PHE A 47 -7.12 15.07 -13.32
C PHE A 47 -8.22 14.01 -13.30
N ALA A 48 -9.31 14.22 -14.04
CA ALA A 48 -10.43 13.28 -14.10
C ALA A 48 -10.01 11.85 -14.53
N PRO A 49 -9.29 11.64 -15.65
CA PRO A 49 -8.83 10.31 -16.03
C PRO A 49 -7.81 9.73 -15.04
N ALA A 50 -6.93 10.55 -14.46
CA ALA A 50 -5.94 10.09 -13.49
C ALA A 50 -6.60 9.53 -12.21
N VAL A 51 -7.63 10.20 -11.69
CA VAL A 51 -8.45 9.70 -10.58
C VAL A 51 -9.24 8.46 -10.97
N GLY A 52 -9.80 8.43 -12.18
CA GLY A 52 -10.50 7.25 -12.71
C GLY A 52 -9.60 6.00 -12.75
N VAL A 53 -8.35 6.15 -13.18
CA VAL A 53 -7.34 5.07 -13.17
C VAL A 53 -7.01 4.64 -11.74
N ALA A 54 -6.80 5.59 -10.81
CA ALA A 54 -6.53 5.27 -9.41
C ALA A 54 -7.69 4.49 -8.76
N ALA A 55 -8.93 4.89 -9.06
CA ALA A 55 -10.13 4.18 -8.61
C ALA A 55 -10.21 2.76 -9.22
N GLY A 56 -9.94 2.63 -10.52
CA GLY A 56 -9.91 1.34 -11.21
C GLY A 56 -8.86 0.37 -10.64
N LEU A 57 -7.64 0.85 -10.38
CA LEU A 57 -6.58 0.06 -9.74
C LEU A 57 -6.97 -0.37 -8.32
N SER A 58 -7.59 0.54 -7.56
CA SER A 58 -8.07 0.23 -6.20
C SER A 58 -9.18 -0.83 -6.21
N LEU A 59 -10.14 -0.72 -7.15
CA LEU A 59 -11.20 -1.70 -7.33
C LEU A 59 -10.63 -3.06 -7.73
N LEU A 60 -9.68 -3.10 -8.67
CA LEU A 60 -9.00 -4.33 -9.05
C LEU A 60 -8.28 -4.98 -7.86
N GLY A 61 -7.57 -4.18 -7.06
CA GLY A 61 -6.93 -4.64 -5.83
C GLY A 61 -7.94 -5.23 -4.84
N ALA A 62 -9.09 -4.58 -4.66
CA ALA A 62 -10.17 -5.09 -3.80
C ALA A 62 -10.75 -6.42 -4.32
N ILE A 63 -10.97 -6.55 -5.64
CA ILE A 63 -11.45 -7.79 -6.27
C ILE A 63 -10.43 -8.91 -6.05
N ILE A 64 -9.15 -8.68 -6.33
CA ILE A 64 -8.08 -9.67 -6.12
C ILE A 64 -8.00 -10.06 -4.64
N ALA A 65 -8.07 -9.08 -3.73
CA ALA A 65 -8.04 -9.33 -2.29
C ALA A 65 -9.23 -10.16 -1.81
N SER A 66 -10.41 -9.96 -2.40
CA SER A 66 -11.62 -10.72 -2.05
C SER A 66 -11.54 -12.19 -2.46
N ALA A 67 -10.74 -12.53 -3.46
CA ALA A 67 -10.50 -13.91 -3.89
C ALA A 67 -9.48 -14.65 -3.01
N LEU A 68 -8.76 -13.95 -2.11
CA LEU A 68 -7.79 -14.58 -1.21
C LEU A 68 -8.52 -15.30 -0.05
N PRO A 69 -8.01 -16.47 0.39
CA PRO A 69 -8.52 -17.15 1.57
C PRO A 69 -8.48 -16.24 2.81
N ARG A 70 -9.58 -16.21 3.58
CA ARG A 70 -9.60 -15.55 4.89
C ARG A 70 -8.55 -16.23 5.78
N ARG A 71 -7.61 -15.43 6.28
CA ARG A 71 -6.65 -15.86 7.29
C ARG A 71 -7.35 -15.75 8.62
N ASP A 72 -7.71 -16.87 9.25
CA ASP A 72 -8.17 -16.86 10.64
C ASP A 72 -7.07 -16.22 11.49
N ALA A 73 -7.44 -15.24 12.31
CA ALA A 73 -6.51 -14.48 13.14
C ALA A 73 -5.95 -15.38 14.26
N VAL A 74 -4.97 -16.22 13.92
CA VAL A 74 -4.25 -17.04 14.89
C VAL A 74 -3.20 -16.16 15.57
N GLY A 75 -3.50 -15.80 16.82
CA GLY A 75 -2.52 -15.37 17.82
C GLY A 75 -2.24 -13.88 17.86
N ARG A 76 -2.99 -13.13 18.67
CA ARG A 76 -2.47 -11.91 19.29
C ARG A 76 -1.28 -12.33 20.18
N PRO A 77 -0.04 -11.85 19.95
CA PRO A 77 0.99 -11.98 20.96
C PRO A 77 0.49 -11.24 22.20
N LEU A 78 0.36 -11.95 23.31
CA LEU A 78 0.20 -11.28 24.59
C LEU A 78 1.51 -10.54 24.78
N VAL A 79 1.46 -9.22 24.67
CA VAL A 79 2.54 -8.35 25.12
C VAL A 79 2.82 -8.78 26.56
N GLY A 80 3.90 -9.53 26.75
CA GLY A 80 4.40 -9.82 28.07
C GLY A 80 4.60 -8.49 28.75
N GLU A 81 3.98 -8.33 29.92
CA GLU A 81 4.17 -7.18 30.80
C GLU A 81 5.66 -6.81 30.85
N PRO A 82 6.01 -5.52 30.84
CA PRO A 82 7.35 -5.12 31.28
C PRO A 82 7.49 -5.63 32.71
N GLU A 83 8.32 -6.67 32.90
CA GLU A 83 8.72 -7.13 34.22
C GLU A 83 9.27 -5.89 34.95
N PRO A 84 8.63 -5.42 36.05
CA PRO A 84 9.16 -4.30 36.79
C PRO A 84 10.52 -4.73 37.31
N ALA A 85 11.54 -3.97 36.92
CA ALA A 85 12.90 -4.12 37.40
C ALA A 85 12.87 -4.28 38.92
N VAL A 86 13.18 -5.49 39.39
CA VAL A 86 13.41 -5.73 40.81
C VAL A 86 14.75 -5.09 41.13
N GLU A 87 14.62 -3.95 41.78
CA GLU A 87 15.63 -3.19 42.51
C GLU A 87 16.33 -4.06 43.58
N GLY A 88 17.65 -3.90 43.70
CA GLY A 88 18.38 -4.09 44.97
C GLY A 88 18.99 -5.45 45.26
N GLY A 89 20.33 -5.46 45.42
CA GLY A 89 21.14 -6.55 45.94
C GLY A 89 22.62 -6.22 45.89
#